data_AF-A0A158S067-F1
#
_entry.id   AF-A0A158S067-F1
#
_cell.length_a   1.000
_cell.length_b   1.000
_cell.length_c   1.000
_cell.angle_alpha   90.00
_cell.angle_beta   90.00
_cell.angle_gamma   90.00
#
_symmetry.space_group_name_H-M   'P 1'
#
loop_
_entity.id
_entity.type
_entity.pdbx_description
1 polymer ?
#
loop_
_entity_poly.entity_id
_entity_poly.type
_entity_poly.pdbx_seq_one_letter_code
_entity_poly.pdbx_strand_id
1 'polypeptide(L)'
;MKSPSIFPENGRLFGINWQAADEVSVASCGHRDKPNGRMKRSVLLRLANSATETGLNMSISRIRARQIAIALAQASGMEFQRPAPFRRLPKRLSRLLTEHTSVENRSDLVLIWSGEHHAYWRPEASGYTSRATKAGIYTREVAISLTSHCGPEKRIELEPLPSDWLTHKGGAA
;
A
#
# COMPACT_ATOMS: atom_id res chain seq x y z
N MET A 1 -12.70 1.27 -13.67
CA MET A 1 -12.88 1.47 -12.22
C MET A 1 -13.37 2.89 -11.97
N LYS A 2 -14.50 3.07 -11.26
CA LYS A 2 -14.92 4.40 -10.79
C LYS A 2 -13.85 4.90 -9.80
N SER A 3 -13.34 6.11 -9.99
CA SER A 3 -12.47 6.73 -9.00
C SER A 3 -13.23 6.79 -7.67
N PRO A 4 -12.61 6.41 -6.53
CA PRO A 4 -13.28 6.51 -5.25
C PRO A 4 -13.74 7.95 -5.04
N SER A 5 -15.02 8.11 -4.73
CA SER A 5 -15.64 9.40 -4.45
C SER A 5 -15.08 9.95 -3.13
N ILE A 6 -14.81 11.26 -3.12
CA ILE A 6 -14.36 11.99 -1.94
C ILE A 6 -15.59 12.72 -1.41
N PHE A 7 -16.09 12.32 -0.24
CA PHE A 7 -17.23 12.98 0.44
C PHE A 7 -16.77 13.49 1.82
N PRO A 8 -15.90 14.52 1.84
CA PRO A 8 -15.31 15.06 3.06
C PRO A 8 -16.37 15.59 4.02
N GLU A 9 -17.48 16.13 3.50
CA GLU A 9 -18.63 16.61 4.27
C GLU A 9 -19.32 15.53 5.12
N ASN A 10 -19.20 14.27 4.71
CA ASN A 10 -19.80 13.13 5.42
C ASN A 10 -18.79 12.42 6.32
N GLY A 11 -17.59 13.00 6.51
CA GLY A 11 -16.49 12.38 7.24
C GLY A 11 -16.04 11.06 6.61
N ARG A 12 -16.22 10.86 5.30
CA ARG A 12 -15.91 9.58 4.64
C ARG A 12 -14.96 9.77 3.47
N LEU A 13 -13.72 9.32 3.65
CA LEU A 13 -12.67 9.39 2.64
C LEU A 13 -12.29 7.96 2.21
N PHE A 14 -12.49 7.62 0.94
CA PHE A 14 -12.21 6.26 0.42
C PHE A 14 -12.94 5.12 1.18
N GLY A 15 -14.11 5.41 1.75
CA GLY A 15 -14.85 4.45 2.56
C GLY A 15 -14.45 4.40 4.04
N ILE A 16 -13.42 5.13 4.44
CA ILE A 16 -12.93 5.26 5.82
C ILE A 16 -13.65 6.42 6.49
N ASN A 17 -14.21 6.17 7.67
CA ASN A 17 -14.76 7.21 8.51
C ASN A 17 -13.59 7.97 9.16
N TRP A 18 -13.48 9.25 8.87
CA TRP A 18 -12.48 10.17 9.38
C TRP A 18 -13.14 11.16 10.34
N GLN A 19 -12.46 11.45 11.45
CA GLN A 19 -12.88 12.46 12.41
C GLN A 19 -11.94 13.67 12.36
N ALA A 20 -12.46 14.85 12.69
CA ALA A 20 -11.70 16.10 12.64
C ALA A 20 -10.45 16.13 13.55
N ALA A 21 -10.38 15.24 14.54
CA ALA A 21 -9.24 15.07 15.45
C ALA A 21 -8.10 14.21 14.88
N ASP A 22 -8.29 13.57 13.72
CA ASP A 22 -7.32 12.66 13.13
C ASP A 22 -6.20 13.42 12.40
N GLU A 23 -4.96 13.01 12.61
CA GLU A 23 -3.79 13.67 12.04
C GLU A 23 -3.64 13.33 10.56
N VAL A 24 -3.57 14.36 9.71
CA VAL A 24 -3.30 14.24 8.29
C VAL A 24 -1.87 14.68 8.02
N SER A 25 -0.99 13.73 7.70
CA SER A 25 0.38 14.07 7.28
C SER A 25 0.61 13.71 5.81
N VAL A 26 1.37 14.58 5.14
CA VAL A 26 1.64 14.53 3.71
C VAL A 26 3.15 14.39 3.51
N ALA A 27 3.60 13.21 3.10
CA ALA A 27 5.00 12.97 2.77
C ALA A 27 5.18 12.83 1.26
N SER A 28 6.17 13.49 0.68
CA SER A 28 6.54 13.25 -0.72
C SER A 28 7.60 12.15 -0.79
N CYS A 29 7.35 11.11 -1.58
CA CYS A 29 8.37 10.14 -1.93
C CYS A 29 8.58 10.11 -3.45
N GLY A 30 9.81 9.80 -3.85
CA GLY A 30 10.18 9.67 -5.25
C GLY A 30 10.78 8.31 -5.48
N HIS A 31 10.23 7.55 -6.42
CA HIS A 31 10.76 6.26 -6.80
C HIS A 31 11.02 6.21 -8.31
N ARG A 32 11.95 5.36 -8.73
CA ARG A 32 12.24 5.05 -10.14
C ARG A 32 12.10 3.55 -10.32
N ASP A 33 11.24 3.11 -11.24
CA ASP A 33 11.08 1.67 -11.52
C ASP A 33 12.36 1.04 -12.10
N LYS A 34 13.22 1.86 -12.71
CA LYS A 34 14.52 1.47 -13.28
C LYS A 34 15.55 2.56 -12.98
N PRO A 35 16.86 2.26 -12.87
CA PRO A 35 17.90 3.25 -12.55
C PRO A 35 17.83 4.53 -13.40
N ASN A 36 17.59 4.37 -14.70
CA ASN A 36 17.48 5.46 -15.67
C ASN A 36 16.03 5.87 -15.99
N GLY A 37 15.05 5.33 -15.26
CA GLY A 37 13.64 5.64 -15.45
C GLY A 37 13.26 7.04 -14.96
N ARG A 38 12.14 7.57 -15.48
CA ARG A 38 11.56 8.83 -15.03
C ARG A 38 11.18 8.71 -13.55
N MET A 39 11.61 9.67 -12.73
CA MET A 39 11.26 9.72 -11.30
C MET A 39 9.76 9.92 -11.14
N LYS A 40 9.07 8.90 -10.63
CA LYS A 40 7.67 8.99 -10.21
C LYS A 40 7.62 9.62 -8.83
N ARG A 41 6.80 10.66 -8.67
CA ARG A 41 6.57 11.32 -7.38
C ARG A 41 5.19 10.95 -6.89
N SER A 42 5.12 10.13 -5.86
CA SER A 42 3.90 9.87 -5.12
C SER A 42 3.88 10.72 -3.85
N VAL A 43 2.68 10.97 -3.37
CA VAL A 43 2.48 11.58 -2.07
C VAL A 43 1.83 10.52 -1.20
N LEU A 44 2.46 10.29 -0.06
CA LEU A 44 2.00 9.44 1.01
C LEU A 44 1.11 10.30 1.90
N LEU A 45 -0.18 10.00 1.87
CA LEU A 45 -1.14 10.53 2.81
C LEU A 45 -1.22 9.54 3.97
N ARG A 46 -0.94 9.98 5.19
CA ARG A 46 -1.22 9.23 6.40
C ARG A 46 -2.42 9.88 7.07
N LEU A 47 -3.46 9.07 7.30
CA LEU A 47 -4.61 9.40 8.13
C LEU A 47 -4.44 8.60 9.40
N ALA A 48 -3.99 9.23 10.48
CA ALA A 48 -3.84 8.57 11.76
C ALA A 48 -5.08 8.84 12.61
N ASN A 49 -5.77 7.77 13.00
CA ASN A 49 -6.84 7.91 13.99
C ASN A 49 -6.20 8.18 15.36
N SER A 50 -6.54 9.31 15.97
CA SER A 50 -5.98 9.72 17.26
C SER A 50 -6.27 8.72 18.39
N ALA A 51 -7.34 7.94 18.28
CA ALA A 51 -7.74 6.95 19.27
C ALA A 51 -7.08 5.58 19.10
N THR A 52 -6.68 5.20 17.88
CA THR A 52 -6.17 3.85 17.59
C THR A 52 -4.73 3.81 17.09
N GLU A 53 -4.09 4.95 16.84
CA GLU A 53 -2.75 5.12 16.23
C GLU A 53 -2.56 4.44 14.85
N THR A 54 -3.58 3.76 14.35
CA THR A 54 -3.57 3.10 13.04
C THR A 54 -3.57 4.14 11.93
N GLY A 55 -2.58 4.06 11.05
CA GLY A 55 -2.44 4.93 9.89
C GLY A 55 -2.68 4.17 8.60
N LEU A 56 -3.54 4.69 7.72
CA LEU A 56 -3.56 4.21 6.33
C LEU A 56 -2.55 5.00 5.49
N ASN A 57 -1.68 4.27 4.79
CA ASN A 57 -0.72 4.83 3.85
C ASN A 57 -1.25 4.70 2.42
N MET A 58 -1.54 5.83 1.79
CA MET A 58 -2.01 5.85 0.39
C MET A 58 -0.95 6.41 -0.55
N SER A 59 -0.58 5.65 -1.58
CA SER A 59 0.22 6.15 -2.70
C SER A 59 -0.70 6.76 -3.76
N ILE A 60 -0.74 8.08 -3.83
CA ILE A 60 -1.60 8.80 -4.77
C ILE A 60 -0.82 9.90 -5.51
N SER A 61 -1.41 10.38 -6.61
CA SER A 61 -0.84 11.49 -7.36
C SER A 61 -0.79 12.76 -6.49
N ARG A 62 0.21 13.61 -6.73
CA ARG A 62 0.39 14.87 -5.99
C ARG A 62 -0.83 15.80 -6.08
N ILE A 63 -1.49 15.82 -7.23
CA ILE A 63 -2.70 16.62 -7.46
C ILE A 63 -3.83 16.10 -6.55
N ARG A 64 -4.04 14.78 -6.54
CA ARG A 64 -5.11 14.16 -5.75
C ARG A 64 -4.85 14.28 -4.25
N ALA A 65 -3.60 14.10 -3.80
CA ALA A 65 -3.23 14.31 -2.40
C ALA A 65 -3.50 15.74 -1.94
N ARG A 66 -3.21 16.73 -2.80
CA ARG A 66 -3.50 18.12 -2.50
C ARG A 66 -5.00 18.40 -2.40
N GLN A 67 -5.79 17.85 -3.32
CA GLN A 67 -7.25 17.98 -3.29
C GLN A 67 -7.84 17.40 -2.00
N ILE A 68 -7.37 16.22 -1.59
CA ILE A 68 -7.77 15.57 -0.33
C ILE A 68 -7.38 16.43 0.87
N ALA A 69 -6.13 16.89 0.93
CA ALA A 69 -5.65 17.68 2.07
C ALA A 69 -6.42 19.02 2.23
N ILE A 70 -6.76 19.68 1.11
CA ILE A 70 -7.60 20.89 1.11
C ILE A 70 -9.00 20.57 1.63
N ALA A 71 -9.61 19.49 1.12
CA ALA A 71 -10.96 19.08 1.50
C ALA A 71 -11.06 18.71 2.99
N LEU A 72 -10.05 18.01 3.52
CA LEU A 72 -9.96 17.68 4.95
C LEU A 72 -9.79 18.92 5.81
N ALA A 73 -8.94 19.86 5.41
CA ALA A 73 -8.78 21.12 6.14
C ALA A 73 -10.10 21.91 6.20
N GLN A 74 -10.79 22.05 5.06
CA GLN A 74 -12.10 22.70 4.99
C GLN A 74 -13.14 22.02 5.90
N ALA A 75 -13.19 20.69 5.90
CA ALA A 75 -14.12 19.92 6.74
C ALA A 75 -13.81 20.06 8.25
N SER A 76 -12.54 20.17 8.64
CA SER A 76 -12.13 20.44 10.03
C SER A 76 -12.30 21.90 10.45
N GLY A 77 -12.76 22.80 9.57
CA GLY A 77 -12.74 24.24 9.83
C GLY A 77 -11.32 24.80 9.99
N MET A 78 -10.30 24.06 9.55
CA MET A 78 -8.91 24.47 9.58
C MET A 78 -8.54 25.14 8.26
N GLU A 79 -7.79 26.24 8.33
CA GLU A 79 -7.22 26.82 7.13
C GLU A 79 -6.04 25.95 6.67
N PHE A 80 -6.08 25.45 5.42
CA PHE A 80 -4.97 24.69 4.86
C PHE A 80 -3.76 25.62 4.68
N GLN A 81 -2.92 25.72 5.71
CA GLN A 81 -1.64 26.40 5.60
C GLN A 81 -0.80 25.62 4.58
N ARG A 82 -0.48 26.25 3.45
CA ARG A 82 0.43 25.66 2.46
C ARG A 82 1.67 25.19 3.22
N PRO A 83 2.06 23.91 3.12
CA PRO A 83 3.26 23.47 3.82
C PRO A 83 4.41 24.33 3.34
N ALA A 84 5.16 24.89 4.29
CA ALA A 84 6.46 25.50 4.02
C ALA A 84 7.25 24.58 3.07
N PRO A 85 8.04 25.14 2.14
CA PRO A 85 8.71 24.35 1.10
C PRO A 85 9.37 23.11 1.70
N PHE A 86 8.90 21.95 1.22
CA PHE A 86 9.21 20.59 1.66
C PHE A 86 10.54 20.47 2.42
N ARG A 87 10.50 20.42 3.76
CA ARG A 87 11.61 19.87 4.53
C ARG A 87 11.71 18.39 4.17
N ARG A 88 12.83 17.99 3.54
CA ARG A 88 13.16 16.57 3.33
C ARG A 88 13.03 15.86 4.68
N LEU A 89 12.23 14.80 4.75
CA LEU A 89 12.15 13.99 5.96
C LEU A 89 13.57 13.52 6.34
N PRO A 90 13.97 13.62 7.61
CA PRO A 90 15.25 13.09 8.07
C PRO A 90 15.34 11.61 7.71
N LYS A 91 16.48 11.17 7.17
CA LYS A 91 16.72 9.76 6.75
C LYS A 91 16.38 8.71 7.83
N ARG A 92 16.35 9.10 9.11
CA ARG A 92 15.95 8.24 10.25
C ARG A 92 14.49 7.80 10.20
N LEU A 93 13.55 8.66 9.81
CA LEU A 93 12.12 8.32 9.78
C LEU A 93 11.74 7.39 8.61
N SER A 94 12.45 7.50 7.48
CA SER A 94 12.31 6.52 6.37
C SER A 94 12.75 5.10 6.78
N ARG A 95 13.66 4.98 7.75
CA ARG A 95 14.11 3.68 8.28
C ARG A 95 13.07 3.09 9.24
N LEU A 96 12.54 3.91 10.15
CA LEU A 96 11.48 3.52 11.10
C LEU A 96 10.17 3.09 10.42
N LEU A 97 9.78 3.72 9.30
CA LEU A 97 8.60 3.32 8.51
C LEU A 97 8.80 1.97 7.77
N THR A 98 10.04 1.53 7.58
CA THR A 98 10.35 0.20 7.02
C THR A 98 10.45 -0.86 8.14
N GLU A 99 10.77 -0.44 9.37
CA GLU A 99 10.99 -1.30 10.53
C GLU A 99 9.69 -1.68 11.26
N HIS A 100 8.59 -0.91 11.12
CA HIS A 100 7.28 -1.25 11.74
C HIS A 100 6.42 -2.27 10.97
N THR A 101 6.84 -2.72 9.79
CA THR A 101 6.43 -4.03 9.25
C THR A 101 7.42 -5.07 9.73
N SER A 102 7.35 -5.42 11.02
CA SER A 102 8.09 -6.54 11.58
C SER A 102 7.66 -7.82 10.86
N VAL A 103 8.57 -8.32 10.03
CA VAL A 103 8.57 -9.59 9.30
C VAL A 103 8.71 -10.75 10.30
N GLU A 104 7.95 -10.75 11.39
CA GLU A 104 8.10 -11.74 12.47
C GLU A 104 7.18 -12.95 12.32
N ASN A 105 6.09 -12.84 11.54
CA ASN A 105 5.24 -14.00 11.21
C ASN A 105 5.44 -14.45 9.76
N ARG A 106 6.53 -15.19 9.51
CA ARG A 106 6.72 -15.91 8.23
C ARG A 106 5.60 -16.90 7.94
N SER A 107 4.94 -17.38 8.99
CA SER A 107 3.74 -18.22 8.94
C SER A 107 2.56 -17.56 8.23
N ASP A 108 2.57 -16.23 8.06
CA ASP A 108 1.48 -15.49 7.41
C ASP A 108 1.78 -15.12 5.94
N LEU A 109 2.93 -15.54 5.41
CA LEU A 109 3.26 -15.33 4.01
C LEU A 109 2.65 -16.41 3.13
N VAL A 110 2.03 -15.99 2.03
CA VAL A 110 1.32 -16.85 1.08
C VAL A 110 1.68 -16.53 -0.36
N LEU A 111 1.50 -17.53 -1.22
CA LEU A 111 1.47 -17.42 -2.67
C LEU A 111 0.01 -17.46 -3.14
N ILE A 112 -0.30 -16.71 -4.20
CA ILE A 112 -1.64 -16.71 -4.79
C ILE A 112 -1.64 -17.65 -5.99
N TRP A 113 -2.36 -18.77 -5.87
CA TRP A 113 -2.59 -19.72 -6.96
C TRP A 113 -3.93 -19.44 -7.64
N SER A 114 -3.94 -19.50 -8.98
CA SER A 114 -5.15 -19.40 -9.79
C SER A 114 -5.46 -20.76 -10.41
N GLY A 115 -6.56 -21.37 -9.98
CA GLY A 115 -7.03 -22.62 -10.59
C GLY A 115 -7.55 -22.45 -12.03
N GLU A 116 -7.96 -21.25 -12.45
CA GLU A 116 -8.29 -20.96 -13.85
C GLU A 116 -7.05 -21.04 -14.77
N HIS A 117 -5.94 -20.44 -14.35
CA HIS A 117 -4.73 -20.37 -15.16
C HIS A 117 -3.73 -21.49 -14.88
N HIS A 118 -3.99 -22.32 -13.86
CA HIS A 118 -3.06 -23.30 -13.32
C HIS A 118 -1.66 -22.70 -13.07
N ALA A 119 -1.64 -21.53 -12.44
CA ALA A 119 -0.43 -20.74 -12.26
C ALA A 119 -0.50 -19.78 -11.08
N TYR A 120 0.68 -19.37 -10.60
CA TYR A 120 0.84 -18.39 -9.53
C TYR A 120 0.84 -16.96 -10.04
N TRP A 121 0.34 -16.02 -9.22
CA TRP A 121 0.45 -14.60 -9.51
C TRP A 121 1.90 -14.13 -9.38
N ARG A 122 2.37 -13.37 -10.36
CA ARG A 122 3.69 -12.71 -10.29
C ARG A 122 3.62 -11.44 -9.43
N PRO A 123 4.76 -10.99 -8.87
CA PRO A 123 4.83 -9.72 -8.16
C PRO A 123 4.24 -8.57 -8.99
N GLU A 124 3.65 -7.60 -8.30
CA GLU A 124 3.10 -6.37 -8.91
C GLU A 124 2.01 -6.61 -9.97
N ALA A 125 1.29 -7.74 -9.90
CA ALA A 125 0.26 -8.13 -10.87
C ALA A 125 0.80 -8.25 -12.32
N SER A 126 2.08 -8.62 -12.48
CA SER A 126 2.75 -8.77 -13.79
C SER A 126 2.41 -10.08 -14.52
N GLY A 127 1.17 -10.56 -14.39
CA GLY A 127 0.69 -11.82 -14.97
C GLY A 127 0.95 -13.07 -14.12
N TYR A 128 1.01 -14.23 -14.78
CA TYR A 128 1.06 -15.54 -14.14
C TYR A 128 2.38 -16.28 -14.39
N THR A 129 2.70 -17.25 -13.53
CA THR A 129 3.84 -18.15 -13.72
C THR A 129 3.55 -19.55 -13.16
N SER A 130 3.94 -20.59 -13.87
CA SER A 130 3.87 -21.97 -13.36
C SER A 130 4.97 -22.29 -12.34
N ARG A 131 5.98 -21.41 -12.22
CA ARG A 131 7.09 -21.60 -11.27
C ARG A 131 6.81 -20.81 -10.01
N ALA A 132 6.47 -21.50 -8.93
CA ALA A 132 6.26 -20.85 -7.65
C ALA A 132 7.46 -19.96 -7.27
N THR A 133 8.72 -20.31 -7.58
CA THR A 133 9.92 -19.48 -7.27
C THR A 133 9.91 -18.07 -7.87
N LYS A 134 9.10 -17.85 -8.90
CA LYS A 134 8.87 -16.57 -9.57
C LYS A 134 7.56 -15.88 -9.16
N ALA A 135 6.78 -16.50 -8.27
CA ALA A 135 5.54 -15.95 -7.74
C ALA A 135 5.78 -14.75 -6.81
N GLY A 136 4.75 -13.92 -6.67
CA GLY A 136 4.69 -12.89 -5.65
C GLY A 136 4.46 -13.50 -4.28
N ILE A 137 5.16 -12.97 -3.28
CA ILE A 137 4.98 -13.32 -1.87
C ILE A 137 4.19 -12.19 -1.23
N TYR A 138 3.08 -12.53 -0.60
CA TYR A 138 2.17 -11.58 0.02
C TYR A 138 1.90 -11.99 1.46
N THR A 139 1.55 -11.04 2.31
CA THR A 139 0.86 -11.39 3.55
C THR A 139 -0.53 -11.90 3.22
N ARG A 140 -1.11 -12.74 4.07
CA ARG A 140 -2.45 -13.29 3.86
C ARG A 140 -3.50 -12.19 3.70
N GLU A 141 -3.43 -11.14 4.52
CA GLU A 141 -4.33 -9.98 4.44
C GLU A 141 -4.27 -9.29 3.06
N VAL A 142 -3.06 -9.01 2.56
CA VAL A 142 -2.86 -8.39 1.25
C VAL A 142 -3.36 -9.30 0.14
N ALA A 143 -3.10 -10.61 0.23
CA ALA A 143 -3.58 -11.57 -0.74
C ALA A 143 -5.11 -11.60 -0.83
N ILE A 144 -5.81 -11.64 0.31
CA ILE A 144 -7.28 -11.57 0.38
C ILE A 144 -7.78 -10.28 -0.26
N SER A 145 -7.18 -9.14 0.07
CA SER A 145 -7.56 -7.86 -0.53
C SER A 145 -7.41 -7.88 -2.05
N LEU A 146 -6.30 -8.43 -2.55
CA LEU A 146 -6.02 -8.53 -3.98
C LEU A 146 -7.01 -9.44 -4.71
N THR A 147 -7.46 -10.52 -4.08
CA THR A 147 -8.29 -11.55 -4.74
C THR A 147 -9.78 -11.43 -4.41
N SER A 148 -10.17 -10.48 -3.55
CA SER A 148 -11.55 -10.25 -3.12
C SER A 148 -12.55 -9.99 -4.25
N HIS A 149 -12.06 -9.57 -5.41
CA HIS A 149 -12.87 -9.29 -6.61
C HIS A 149 -12.95 -10.47 -7.59
N CYS A 150 -12.23 -11.57 -7.33
CA CYS A 150 -12.24 -12.75 -8.17
C CYS A 150 -13.51 -13.58 -7.90
N GLY A 151 -14.19 -14.01 -8.96
CA GLY A 151 -15.32 -14.93 -8.84
C GLY A 151 -14.90 -16.35 -8.45
N PRO A 152 -15.83 -17.19 -7.98
CA PRO A 152 -15.54 -18.57 -7.56
C PRO A 152 -14.97 -19.44 -8.67
N GLU A 153 -15.27 -19.14 -9.94
CA GLU A 153 -14.73 -19.83 -11.12
C GLU A 153 -13.21 -19.75 -11.22
N LYS A 154 -12.60 -18.73 -10.60
CA LYS A 154 -11.14 -18.52 -10.62
C LYS A 154 -10.38 -19.48 -9.73
N ARG A 155 -11.07 -20.13 -8.78
CA ARG A 155 -10.52 -21.09 -7.81
C ARG A 155 -9.20 -20.58 -7.21
N ILE A 156 -9.29 -19.41 -6.56
CA ILE A 156 -8.13 -18.78 -5.94
C ILE A 156 -7.79 -19.52 -4.65
N GLU A 157 -6.52 -19.93 -4.53
CA GLU A 157 -5.99 -20.60 -3.35
C GLU A 157 -4.81 -19.78 -2.78
N LEU A 158 -4.74 -19.71 -1.46
CA LEU A 158 -3.67 -19.03 -0.72
C LEU A 158 -2.73 -20.08 -0.12
N GLU A 159 -1.74 -20.48 -0.90
CA GLU A 159 -0.77 -21.50 -0.50
C GLU A 159 0.24 -20.89 0.48
N PRO A 160 0.51 -21.52 1.63
CA PRO A 160 1.55 -21.05 2.55
C PRO A 160 2.92 -21.09 1.88
N LEU A 161 3.75 -20.08 2.13
CA LEU A 161 5.12 -20.05 1.65
C LEU A 161 5.92 -21.21 2.29
N PRO A 162 6.58 -22.08 1.50
CA PRO A 162 7.41 -23.14 2.06
C PRO A 162 8.54 -22.61 2.93
N SER A 163 8.84 -23.30 4.04
CA SER A 163 9.82 -22.84 5.03
C SER A 163 11.27 -22.79 4.51
N ASP A 164 11.58 -23.60 3.49
CA ASP A 164 12.88 -23.72 2.83
C ASP A 164 13.13 -22.67 1.74
N TRP A 165 12.10 -21.91 1.37
CA TRP A 165 12.10 -21.03 0.21
C TRP A 165 13.08 -19.85 0.27
N LEU A 166 13.24 -19.29 1.46
CA LEU A 166 14.11 -18.13 1.70
C LEU A 166 15.57 -18.56 1.87
N THR A 167 15.82 -19.82 2.20
CA THR A 167 17.17 -20.36 2.41
C THR A 167 17.95 -20.45 1.10
N HIS A 168 17.26 -20.68 -0.03
CA HIS A 168 17.92 -20.85 -1.33
C HIS A 168 18.11 -19.55 -2.14
N LYS A 169 17.40 -18.46 -1.82
CA LYS A 169 17.53 -17.18 -2.55
C LYS A 169 18.81 -16.39 -2.24
N GLY A 170 19.60 -16.83 -1.25
CA GLY A 170 20.91 -16.23 -0.94
C GLY A 170 22.11 -16.83 -1.69
N GLY A 171 21.91 -17.86 -2.53
CA GLY A 171 22.99 -18.70 -3.05
C GLY A 171 23.25 -18.68 -4.57
N ALA A 172 22.67 -17.76 -5.34
CA ALA A 172 22.92 -17.66 -6.78
C ALA A 172 23.57 -16.32 -7.12
N ALA A 173 24.89 -16.37 -7.37
CA ALA A 173 25.71 -15.35 -8.01
C ALA A 173 25.36 -15.18 -9.49
#